data_AF-A0A212TBN7-F1
#
_entry.id   AF-A0A212TBN7-F1
#
_cell.length_a   1.000
_cell.length_b   1.000
_cell.length_c   1.000
_cell.angle_alpha   90.00
_cell.angle_beta   90.00
_cell.angle_gamma   90.00
#
_symmetry.space_group_name_H-M   'P 1'
#
loop_
_entity.id
_entity.type
_entity.pdbx_description
1 polymer ?
#
loop_
_entity_poly.entity_id
_entity_poly.type
_entity_poly.pdbx_seq_one_letter_code
_entity_poly.pdbx_strand_id
1 'polypeptide(L)'
;MALNIKNERVHQLARQAAELQGTTQTGALERALEEFLERHGAEADAGAGERGDRLARATLLVEQIRCGIEQGEGSLAEGLVELYDADGLPR
;
A
#
# COMPACT_ATOMS: atom_id res chain seq x y z
N MET A 1 18.67 23.26 5.62
CA MET A 1 17.85 23.74 6.75
C MET A 1 18.26 22.95 7.99
N ALA A 2 18.26 23.55 9.18
CA ALA A 2 18.68 22.85 10.40
C ALA A 2 17.48 22.11 11.05
N LEU A 3 17.61 20.81 11.25
CA LEU A 3 16.66 19.99 12.02
C LEU A 3 16.91 20.21 13.52
N ASN A 4 15.88 20.59 14.28
CA ASN A 4 15.99 20.74 15.73
C ASN A 4 15.41 19.51 16.44
N ILE A 5 16.27 18.75 17.12
CA ILE A 5 15.86 17.57 17.88
C ILE A 5 15.92 17.91 19.37
N LYS A 6 14.75 18.03 19.99
CA LYS A 6 14.62 18.34 21.44
C LYS A 6 14.69 17.10 22.35
N ASN A 7 14.85 15.92 21.76
CA ASN A 7 14.93 14.66 22.50
C ASN A 7 16.40 14.35 22.86
N GLU A 8 16.70 14.34 24.15
CA GLU A 8 18.06 14.15 24.67
C GLU A 8 18.69 12.81 24.24
N ARG A 9 17.90 11.73 24.22
CA ARG A 9 18.38 10.41 23.80
C ARG A 9 18.83 10.42 22.34
N VAL A 10 18.08 11.10 21.48
CA VAL A 10 18.40 11.16 20.04
C VAL A 10 19.65 12.02 19.81
N HIS A 11 19.83 13.09 20.59
CA HIS A 11 21.04 13.91 20.55
C HIS A 11 22.29 13.11 20.97
N GLN A 12 22.19 12.29 22.02
CA GLN A 12 23.28 11.39 22.43
C GLN A 12 23.61 10.35 21.36
N LEU A 13 22.60 9.75 20.72
CA LEU A 13 22.79 8.81 19.63
C LEU A 13 23.47 9.46 18.43
N ALA A 14 23.03 10.67 18.03
CA ALA A 14 23.64 11.43 16.94
C ALA A 14 25.10 11.76 17.22
N ARG A 15 25.41 12.13 18.47
CA ARG A 15 26.78 12.39 18.92
C ARG A 15 27.66 11.14 18.85
N GLN A 16 27.19 10.00 19.39
CA GLN A 16 27.95 8.75 19.33
C GLN A 16 28.16 8.28 17.89
N ALA A 17 27.14 8.38 17.04
CA ALA A 17 27.25 8.03 15.63
C ALA A 17 28.27 8.92 14.89
N ALA A 18 28.29 10.22 15.19
CA ALA A 18 29.26 11.16 14.64
C ALA A 18 30.69 10.86 15.07
N GLU A 19 30.90 10.55 16.36
CA GLU A 19 32.21 10.17 16.90
C GLU A 19 32.73 8.88 16.27
N LEU A 20 31.87 7.87 16.08
CA LEU A 20 32.23 6.62 15.42
C LEU A 20 32.55 6.79 13.92
N GLN A 21 31.87 7.70 13.24
CA GLN A 21 32.02 7.91 11.80
C GLN A 21 33.04 9.02 11.45
N GLY A 22 33.56 9.75 12.44
CA GLY A 22 34.46 10.88 12.22
C GLY A 22 33.81 12.03 11.44
N THR A 23 32.50 12.23 11.59
CA THR A 23 31.72 13.24 10.86
C THR A 23 30.94 14.15 11.82
N THR A 24 30.15 15.08 11.28
CA THR A 24 29.24 15.92 12.08
C THR A 24 28.01 15.12 12.50
N GLN A 25 27.33 15.53 13.58
CA GLN A 25 26.06 14.90 14.00
C GLN A 25 25.03 14.89 12.88
N THR A 26 24.95 15.97 12.11
CA THR A 26 24.07 16.07 10.93
C THR A 26 24.48 15.06 9.86
N GLY A 27 25.76 14.98 9.51
CA GLY A 27 26.24 14.04 8.50
C GLY A 27 26.06 12.57 8.91
N ALA A 28 26.23 12.25 10.20
CA ALA A 28 25.96 10.91 10.72
C ALA A 28 24.47 10.56 10.65
N LEU A 29 23.59 11.54 10.91
CA LEU A 29 22.15 11.37 10.77
C LEU A 29 21.72 11.19 9.32
N GLU A 30 22.23 12.03 8.41
CA GLU A 30 21.95 11.96 6.97
C GLU A 30 22.29 10.58 6.43
N ARG A 31 23.51 10.10 6.70
CA ARG A 31 23.94 8.77 6.25
C ARG A 31 23.09 7.63 6.83
N ALA A 32 22.75 7.71 8.12
CA ALA A 32 21.89 6.70 8.75
C ALA A 32 20.47 6.67 8.15
N LEU A 33 19.93 7.84 7.78
CA LEU A 33 18.63 7.96 7.13
C LEU A 33 18.68 7.47 5.68
N GLU A 34 19.74 7.78 4.94
CA GLU A 34 19.97 7.26 3.59
C GLU A 34 20.05 5.73 3.61
N GLU A 35 20.88 5.14 4.46
CA GLU A 35 20.97 3.67 4.60
C GLU A 35 19.64 3.05 5.03
N PHE A 36 18.87 3.72 5.89
CA PHE A 36 17.54 3.26 6.28
C PHE A 36 16.57 3.26 5.08
N LEU A 37 16.56 4.35 4.31
CA LEU A 37 15.72 4.50 3.13
C LEU A 37 16.16 3.59 1.99
N GLU A 38 17.44 3.32 1.79
CA GLU A 38 17.90 2.34 0.80
C GLU A 38 17.45 0.93 1.19
N ARG A 39 17.58 0.58 2.47
CA ARG A 39 17.20 -0.74 2.99
C ARG A 39 15.70 -0.99 2.89
N HIS A 40 14.87 0.03 3.07
CA HIS A 40 13.40 -0.13 3.13
C HIS A 40 12.67 0.47 1.92
N GLY A 41 13.34 1.31 1.12
CA GLY A 41 12.77 1.98 -0.04
C GLY A 41 12.50 1.02 -1.18
N ALA A 42 13.32 -0.04 -1.33
CA ALA A 42 13.04 -1.13 -2.25
C ALA A 42 11.73 -1.88 -1.91
N GLU A 43 11.39 -1.99 -0.61
CA GLU A 43 10.14 -2.62 -0.16
C GLU A 43 8.93 -1.67 -0.30
N ALA A 44 9.14 -0.36 -0.16
CA ALA A 44 8.09 0.64 -0.35
C ALA A 44 7.67 0.79 -1.82
N ASP A 45 8.62 0.81 -2.76
CA ASP A 45 8.33 0.84 -4.20
C ASP A 45 7.72 -0.48 -4.70
N ALA A 46 8.24 -1.63 -4.23
CA ALA A 46 7.66 -2.94 -4.55
C ALA A 46 6.25 -3.11 -3.97
N GLY A 47 6.03 -2.73 -2.72
CA GLY A 47 4.73 -2.86 -2.05
C GLY A 47 3.65 -1.89 -2.54
N ALA A 48 4.04 -0.69 -2.98
CA ALA A 48 3.12 0.27 -3.61
C ALA A 48 2.74 -0.17 -5.02
N GLY A 49 3.72 -0.63 -5.82
CA GLY A 49 3.50 -1.20 -7.14
C GLY A 49 2.61 -2.44 -7.10
N GLU A 50 2.92 -3.41 -6.23
CA GLU A 50 2.13 -4.65 -6.10
C GLU A 50 0.70 -4.40 -5.62
N ARG A 51 0.47 -3.46 -4.68
CA ARG A 51 -0.88 -3.08 -4.26
C ARG A 51 -1.65 -2.37 -5.38
N GLY A 52 -1.00 -1.44 -6.10
CA GLY A 52 -1.58 -0.77 -7.25
C GLY A 52 -1.97 -1.76 -8.35
N ASP A 53 -1.06 -2.67 -8.69
CA ASP A 53 -1.28 -3.71 -9.69
C ASP A 53 -2.36 -4.71 -9.27
N ARG A 54 -2.40 -5.10 -7.99
CA ARG A 54 -3.44 -6.00 -7.49
C ARG A 54 -4.81 -5.35 -7.54
N LEU A 55 -4.91 -4.08 -7.14
CA LEU A 55 -6.16 -3.32 -7.20
C LEU A 55 -6.60 -3.11 -8.66
N ALA A 56 -5.67 -2.74 -9.56
CA ALA A 56 -5.96 -2.59 -10.98
C ALA A 56 -6.46 -3.89 -11.62
N ARG A 57 -5.83 -5.03 -11.31
CA ARG A 57 -6.28 -6.35 -11.76
C ARG A 57 -7.66 -6.70 -11.21
N ALA A 58 -7.91 -6.45 -9.93
CA ALA A 58 -9.21 -6.70 -9.31
C ALA A 58 -10.31 -5.87 -9.97
N THR A 59 -10.07 -4.58 -10.21
CA THR A 59 -11.00 -3.68 -10.90
C THR A 59 -11.31 -4.18 -12.31
N LEU A 60 -10.29 -4.58 -13.08
CA LEU A 60 -10.50 -5.13 -14.43
C LEU A 60 -11.36 -6.40 -14.42
N LEU A 61 -11.14 -7.31 -13.47
CA LEU A 61 -11.95 -8.53 -13.33
C LEU A 61 -13.41 -8.21 -12.99
N VAL A 62 -13.65 -7.26 -12.07
CA VAL A 62 -15.03 -6.86 -11.71
C VAL A 62 -15.75 -6.25 -12.91
N GLU A 63 -15.08 -5.38 -13.67
CA GLU A 63 -15.67 -4.78 -14.88
C GLU A 63 -15.96 -5.83 -15.96
N GLN A 64 -15.07 -6.81 -16.15
CA GLN A 64 -15.33 -7.94 -17.08
C GLN A 64 -16.55 -8.76 -16.66
N ILE A 65 -16.70 -9.05 -15.36
CA ILE A 65 -17.86 -9.76 -14.83
C ILE A 65 -19.14 -8.94 -15.06
N ARG A 66 -19.11 -7.63 -14.78
CA ARG A 66 -20.25 -6.73 -15.01
C ARG A 66 -20.67 -6.72 -16.47
N CYS A 67 -19.74 -6.47 -17.40
CA CYS A 67 -20.05 -6.49 -18.83
C CYS A 67 -20.56 -7.86 -19.29
N GLY A 68 -20.00 -8.96 -18.78
CA GLY A 68 -20.48 -10.31 -19.10
C GLY A 68 -21.90 -10.59 -18.62
N ILE A 69 -22.28 -10.06 -17.45
CA ILE A 69 -23.65 -10.15 -16.92
C ILE A 69 -24.61 -9.29 -17.74
N GLU A 70 -24.18 -8.08 -18.15
CA GLU A 70 -25.00 -7.15 -18.93
C GLU A 70 -25.20 -7.61 -20.39
N GLN A 71 -24.23 -8.32 -20.96
CA GLN A 71 -24.26 -8.80 -22.35
C GLN A 71 -24.77 -10.24 -22.52
N GLY A 72 -25.00 -10.98 -21.43
CA GLY A 72 -25.62 -12.29 -21.48
C GLY A 72 -27.10 -12.20 -21.88
N GLU A 73 -27.54 -13.06 -22.81
CA GLU A 73 -28.96 -13.17 -23.18
C GLU A 73 -29.79 -13.54 -21.95
N GLY A 74 -30.67 -12.61 -21.54
CA GLY A 74 -31.45 -12.69 -20.31
C GLY A 74 -30.62 -12.24 -19.12
N SER A 75 -31.03 -11.15 -18.48
CA SER A 75 -30.42 -10.74 -17.21
C SER A 75 -30.50 -11.93 -16.27
N LEU A 76 -29.38 -12.36 -15.66
CA LEU A 76 -29.38 -13.37 -14.60
C LEU A 76 -30.45 -13.06 -13.54
N ALA A 77 -30.78 -11.78 -13.34
CA ALA A 77 -31.87 -11.33 -12.47
C ALA A 77 -33.25 -11.79 -12.93
N GLU A 78 -33.56 -11.83 -14.23
CA GLU A 78 -34.86 -12.28 -14.75
C GLU A 78 -35.07 -13.78 -14.52
N GLY A 79 -34.04 -14.60 -14.73
CA GLY A 79 -34.08 -16.04 -14.43
C GLY A 79 -34.10 -16.36 -12.93
N LEU A 80 -33.43 -15.54 -12.11
CA LEU A 80 -33.49 -15.68 -10.65
C LEU A 80 -34.87 -15.32 -10.10
N VAL A 81 -35.56 -14.33 -10.65
CA VAL A 81 -36.92 -13.95 -10.22
C VAL A 81 -37.93 -15.08 -10.43
N GLU A 82 -37.69 -15.98 -11.38
CA GLU A 82 -38.58 -17.13 -11.63
C GLU A 82 -38.35 -18.29 -10.64
N LEU A 83 -37.14 -18.38 -10.07
CA LEU A 83 -36.70 -19.44 -9.17
C LEU A 83 -37.05 -19.19 -7.70
N TYR A 84 -37.31 -17.95 -7.30
CA TYR A 84 -37.63 -17.59 -5.92
C TYR A 84 -39.04 -16.98 -5.81
N ASP A 85 -39.72 -17.18 -4.69
CA ASP A 85 -41.01 -16.55 -4.37
C ASP A 85 -40.83 -15.11 -3.84
N ALA A 86 -41.95 -14.44 -3.54
CA ALA A 86 -41.94 -13.05 -3.07
C ALA A 86 -41.28 -12.88 -1.69
N ASP A 87 -41.15 -13.97 -0.92
CA ASP A 87 -40.48 -14.00 0.38
C ASP A 87 -38.98 -14.37 0.25
N GLY A 88 -38.50 -14.62 -0.98
CA GLY A 88 -37.11 -14.92 -1.29
C GLY A 88 -36.72 -16.39 -1.07
N LEU A 89 -37.70 -17.30 -0.98
CA LEU A 89 -37.46 -18.75 -0.87
C LEU A 89 -37.47 -19.42 -2.25
N PRO A 90 -36.65 -20.46 -2.48
CA PRO A 90 -36.72 -21.24 -3.71
C PRO A 90 -38.12 -21.85 -3.89
N ARG A 91 -38.69 -21.72 -5.10
CA ARG A 91 -39.94 -22.38 -5.47
C ARG A 91 -39.81 -23.89 -5.58
#